data_AF-A0A653VMY2-F1
#
_entry.id   AF-A0A653VMY2-F1
#
_cell.length_a   1.000
_cell.length_b   1.000
_cell.length_c   1.000
_cell.angle_alpha   90.00
_cell.angle_beta   90.00
_cell.angle_gamma   90.00
#
_symmetry.space_group_name_H-M   'P 1'
#
loop_
_entity.id
_entity.type
_entity.pdbx_description
1 polymer ?
#
loop_
_entity_poly.entity_id
_entity_poly.type
_entity_poly.pdbx_seq_one_letter_code
_entity_poly.pdbx_strand_id
1 'polypeptide(L)'
;MKDSNWSILVSIMSLALNIFYFLPITASNIFNSGGPFGFGFLILFYTIPLNALMIPAILSFTKKYRNLKLLFYINFFALITLTLIYAFLEFMQNN
;
A
#
# COMPACT_ATOMS: atom_id res chain seq x y z
N MET A 1 -0.31 17.34 -20.50
CA MET A 1 -1.41 16.37 -20.74
C MET A 1 -0.96 14.90 -20.75
N LYS A 2 0.33 14.57 -20.97
CA LYS A 2 0.82 13.18 -20.99
C LYS A 2 1.01 12.57 -19.58
N ASP A 3 1.18 13.40 -18.56
CA ASP A 3 1.48 12.98 -17.18
C ASP A 3 0.28 12.36 -16.45
N SER A 4 -0.95 12.67 -16.91
CA SER A 4 -2.18 12.23 -16.24
C SER A 4 -2.47 10.74 -16.35
N ASN A 5 -2.01 10.08 -17.42
CA ASN A 5 -2.29 8.64 -17.59
C ASN A 5 -1.37 7.79 -16.71
N TRP A 6 -0.11 8.21 -16.56
CA TRP A 6 0.85 7.57 -15.67
C TRP A 6 0.48 7.72 -14.21
N SER A 7 -0.03 8.88 -13.79
CA SER A 7 -0.47 9.07 -12.41
C SER A 7 -1.64 8.19 -12.04
N ILE A 8 -2.59 8.01 -12.95
CA ILE A 8 -3.72 7.09 -12.77
C ILE A 8 -3.20 5.65 -12.65
N LEU A 9 -2.30 5.22 -13.53
CA LEU A 9 -1.77 3.85 -13.52
C LEU A 9 -1.03 3.52 -12.21
N VAL A 10 -0.17 4.42 -11.73
CA VAL A 10 0.53 4.26 -10.44
C VAL A 10 -0.46 4.21 -9.27
N SER A 11 -1.53 4.99 -9.33
CA SER A 11 -2.57 5.01 -8.30
C SER A 11 -3.40 3.72 -8.30
N ILE A 12 -3.70 3.16 -9.48
CA ILE A 12 -4.38 1.85 -9.61
C ILE A 12 -3.51 0.74 -9.01
N MET A 13 -2.23 0.68 -9.37
CA MET A 13 -1.31 -0.34 -8.86
C MET A 13 -1.16 -0.27 -7.34
N SER A 14 -1.03 0.95 -6.79
CA SER A 14 -0.94 1.17 -5.35
C SER A 14 -2.20 0.70 -4.62
N LEU A 15 -3.38 0.95 -5.20
CA LEU A 15 -4.66 0.47 -4.65
C LEU A 15 -4.78 -1.04 -4.73
N ALA A 16 -4.40 -1.65 -5.86
CA ALA A 16 -4.47 -3.09 -6.03
C ALA A 16 -3.60 -3.81 -4.98
N LEU A 17 -2.35 -3.37 -4.80
CA LEU A 17 -1.47 -3.95 -3.78
C LEU A 17 -2.04 -3.79 -2.37
N ASN A 18 -2.59 -2.63 -2.04
CA ASN A 18 -3.19 -2.43 -0.73
C ASN A 18 -4.40 -3.34 -0.50
N ILE A 19 -5.36 -3.35 -1.44
CA ILE A 19 -6.63 -4.08 -1.29
C ILE A 19 -6.43 -5.60 -1.35
N PHE A 20 -5.60 -6.10 -2.28
CA PHE A 20 -5.45 -7.54 -2.47
C PHE A 20 -4.44 -8.19 -1.53
N TYR A 21 -3.49 -7.43 -0.97
CA TYR A 21 -2.41 -8.01 -0.16
C TYR A 21 -2.39 -7.47 1.27
N PHE A 22 -2.25 -6.15 1.45
CA PHE A 22 -2.05 -5.58 2.78
C PHE A 22 -3.30 -5.60 3.65
N LEU A 23 -4.48 -5.35 3.09
CA LEU A 23 -5.75 -5.35 3.83
C LEU A 23 -6.11 -6.76 4.36
N PRO A 24 -6.03 -7.85 3.56
CA PRO A 24 -6.25 -9.21 4.04
C PRO A 24 -5.24 -9.65 5.10
N ILE A 25 -3.96 -9.30 4.93
CA ILE A 25 -2.91 -9.62 5.91
C ILE A 25 -3.16 -8.89 7.24
N THR A 26 -3.52 -7.61 7.17
CA THR A 26 -3.84 -6.80 8.35
C THR A 26 -5.04 -7.38 9.08
N ALA A 27 -6.11 -7.72 8.35
CA ALA A 27 -7.30 -8.35 8.91
C ALA A 27 -6.96 -9.71 9.55
N SER A 28 -6.25 -10.58 8.83
CA SER A 28 -5.81 -11.88 9.35
C SER A 28 -4.99 -11.74 10.63
N ASN A 29 -4.05 -10.79 10.70
CA ASN A 29 -3.23 -10.57 11.88
C ASN A 29 -4.01 -10.03 13.08
N ILE A 30 -5.04 -9.22 12.86
CA ILE A 30 -5.93 -8.70 13.91
C ILE A 30 -6.82 -9.83 14.45
N PHE A 31 -7.49 -10.57 13.56
CA PHE A 31 -8.47 -11.59 13.97
C PHE A 31 -7.81 -12.85 14.52
N ASN A 32 -6.66 -13.26 13.96
CA ASN A 32 -5.95 -14.47 14.40
C ASN A 32 -4.98 -14.20 15.56
N SER A 33 -5.12 -13.05 16.24
CA SER A 33 -4.41 -12.72 17.49
C SER A 33 -2.92 -13.02 17.40
N GLY A 34 -2.20 -12.33 16.50
CA GLY A 34 -0.73 -12.39 16.35
C GLY A 34 -0.10 -13.73 16.69
N GLY A 35 0.04 -14.61 15.68
CA GLY A 35 0.58 -15.98 15.82
C GLY A 35 1.86 -16.10 16.67
N PRO A 36 2.33 -17.33 16.97
CA PRO A 36 2.97 -17.80 18.21
C PRO A 36 4.09 -16.98 18.90
N PHE A 37 4.58 -15.89 18.30
CA PHE A 37 5.66 -15.04 18.81
C PHE A 37 5.33 -13.53 18.87
N GLY A 38 4.07 -13.09 18.71
CA GLY A 38 3.72 -11.65 18.71
C GLY A 38 4.15 -10.90 17.44
N PHE A 39 4.66 -11.64 16.46
CA PHE A 39 5.11 -11.13 15.15
C PHE A 39 3.97 -10.46 14.36
N GLY A 40 2.73 -10.93 14.53
CA GLY A 40 1.57 -10.31 13.91
C GLY A 40 1.32 -8.88 14.39
N PHE A 41 1.62 -8.57 15.66
CA PHE A 41 1.51 -7.20 16.19
C PHE A 41 2.64 -6.30 15.68
N LEU A 42 3.85 -6.83 15.53
CA LEU A 42 4.97 -6.10 14.92
C LEU A 42 4.68 -5.77 13.46
N ILE A 43 4.10 -6.70 12.71
CA ILE A 43 3.68 -6.48 11.31
C ILE A 43 2.57 -5.42 11.22
N LEU A 44 1.65 -5.36 12.18
CA LEU A 44 0.57 -4.36 12.19
C LEU A 44 1.10 -2.92 12.23
N PHE A 45 2.20 -2.65 12.93
CA PHE A 45 2.85 -1.33 12.92
C PHE A 45 3.29 -0.89 11.52
N TYR A 46 3.60 -1.83 10.63
CA TYR A 46 3.99 -1.55 9.26
C TYR A 46 2.80 -1.57 8.30
N THR A 47 1.84 -2.48 8.48
CA THR A 47 0.71 -2.61 7.53
C THR A 47 -0.35 -1.53 7.72
N ILE A 48 -0.58 -1.01 8.93
CA ILE A 48 -1.57 0.04 9.18
C ILE A 48 -1.23 1.35 8.44
N PRO A 49 -0.01 1.91 8.55
CA PRO A 49 0.39 3.09 7.78
C PRO A 49 0.33 2.87 6.27
N LEU A 50 0.64 1.66 5.81
CA LEU A 50 0.55 1.30 4.39
C LEU A 50 -0.89 1.33 3.86
N ASN A 51 -1.87 0.90 4.67
CA ASN A 51 -3.28 1.06 4.33
C ASN A 51 -3.69 2.53 4.25
N ALA A 52 -3.11 3.42 5.07
CA ALA A 52 -3.39 4.86 4.98
C ALA A 52 -2.93 5.48 3.64
N LEU A 53 -1.93 4.88 2.97
CA LEU A 53 -1.49 5.29 1.63
C LEU A 53 -2.54 4.99 0.53
N MET A 54 -3.65 4.32 0.83
CA MET A 54 -4.80 4.22 -0.08
C MET A 54 -5.48 5.57 -0.31
N ILE A 55 -5.46 6.47 0.68
CA ILE A 55 -6.13 7.78 0.61
C ILE A 55 -5.59 8.63 -0.56
N PRO A 56 -4.26 8.88 -0.69
CA PRO A 56 -3.72 9.62 -1.84
C PRO A 56 -3.93 8.90 -3.18
N ALA A 57 -4.01 7.56 -3.17
CA ALA A 57 -4.31 6.78 -4.36
C ALA A 57 -5.75 7.03 -4.84
N ILE A 58 -6.73 7.01 -3.94
CA ILE A 58 -8.14 7.33 -4.24
C ILE A 58 -8.29 8.79 -4.69
N LEU A 59 -7.64 9.72 -3.99
CA LEU A 59 -7.72 11.14 -4.31
C LEU A 59 -7.22 11.44 -5.73
N SER A 60 -6.27 10.67 -6.25
CA SER A 60 -5.72 10.85 -7.61
C SER A 60 -6.72 10.56 -8.73
N PHE A 61 -7.80 9.83 -8.46
CA PHE A 61 -8.86 9.61 -9.46
C PHE A 61 -9.79 10.81 -9.62
N THR A 62 -9.89 11.67 -8.59
CA THR A 62 -10.78 12.82 -8.59
C THR A 62 -10.24 13.95 -9.49
N LYS A 63 -11.13 14.59 -10.26
CA LYS A 63 -10.74 15.62 -11.26
C LYS A 63 -9.96 16.79 -10.65
N LYS A 64 -10.21 17.12 -9.38
CA LYS A 64 -9.54 18.21 -8.65
C LYS A 64 -8.06 17.92 -8.38
N TYR A 65 -7.70 16.67 -8.09
CA TYR A 65 -6.34 16.31 -7.67
C TYR A 65 -5.55 15.54 -8.73
N ARG A 66 -6.17 15.15 -9.85
CA ARG A 66 -5.57 14.36 -10.95
C ARG A 66 -4.28 14.92 -11.54
N ASN A 67 -4.15 16.25 -11.61
CA ASN A 67 -2.98 16.91 -12.21
C ASN A 67 -1.98 17.47 -11.18
N LEU A 68 -2.19 17.19 -9.88
CA LEU A 68 -1.23 17.60 -8.86
C LEU A 68 -0.02 16.68 -8.89
N LYS A 69 1.13 17.21 -9.32
CA LYS A 69 2.41 16.50 -9.30
C LYS A 69 2.75 15.94 -7.92
N LEU A 70 2.32 16.63 -6.86
CA LEU A 70 2.49 16.18 -5.48
C LEU A 70 1.81 14.83 -5.21
N LEU A 71 0.56 14.62 -5.68
CA LEU A 71 -0.12 13.33 -5.50
C LEU A 71 0.55 12.22 -6.32
N PHE A 72 1.09 12.55 -7.50
CA PHE A 72 1.86 11.59 -8.29
C PHE A 72 3.08 11.09 -7.52
N TYR A 73 3.89 12.00 -6.96
CA TYR A 73 5.06 11.60 -6.18
C TYR A 73 4.66 10.80 -4.94
N ILE A 74 3.61 11.21 -4.22
CA ILE A 74 3.13 10.46 -3.05
C ILE A 74 2.73 9.04 -3.42
N ASN A 75 1.95 8.84 -4.49
CA ASN A 75 1.56 7.49 -4.91
C ASN A 75 2.72 6.69 -5.46
N PHE A 76 3.69 7.34 -6.11
CA PHE A 76 4.89 6.66 -6.59
C PHE A 76 5.76 6.17 -5.42
N PHE A 77 6.00 7.01 -4.42
CA PHE A 77 6.69 6.60 -3.20
C PHE A 77 5.90 5.52 -2.45
N ALA A 78 4.58 5.66 -2.36
CA ALA A 78 3.72 4.64 -1.76
C ALA A 78 3.89 3.29 -2.46
N LEU A 79 3.87 3.28 -3.80
CA LEU A 79 4.06 2.06 -4.58
C LEU A 79 5.41 1.40 -4.30
N ILE A 80 6.50 2.17 -4.26
CA ILE A 80 7.84 1.66 -3.92
C ILE A 80 7.86 1.07 -2.51
N THR A 81 7.29 1.77 -1.53
CA THR A 81 7.27 1.25 -0.15
C THR A 81 6.43 -0.02 -0.02
N LEU A 82 5.30 -0.10 -0.72
CA LEU A 82 4.44 -1.28 -0.74
C LEU A 82 5.17 -2.48 -1.36
N THR A 83 5.86 -2.29 -2.48
CA THR A 83 6.61 -3.38 -3.13
C THR A 83 7.83 -3.84 -2.33
N LEU A 84 8.56 -2.91 -1.69
CA LEU A 84 9.69 -3.28 -0.82
C LEU A 84 9.23 -4.09 0.40
N ILE A 85 8.14 -3.68 1.05
CA ILE A 85 7.62 -4.39 2.22
C ILE A 85 7.03 -5.73 1.80
N TYR A 86 6.36 -5.81 0.64
CA TYR A 86 5.92 -7.08 0.06
C TYR A 86 7.10 -8.05 -0.14
N ALA A 87 8.16 -7.60 -0.81
CA ALA A 87 9.34 -8.42 -1.08
C ALA A 87 10.04 -8.86 0.22
N PHE A 88 10.11 -7.98 1.23
CA PHE A 88 10.65 -8.33 2.54
C PHE A 88 9.83 -9.42 3.24
N LEU A 89 8.49 -9.31 3.24
CA LEU A 89 7.61 -10.31 3.85
C LEU A 89 7.71 -11.67 3.14
N GLU A 90 7.78 -11.67 1.82
CA GLU A 90 7.95 -12.89 1.02
C GLU A 90 9.31 -13.56 1.28
N PHE A 91 10.39 -12.78 1.38
CA PHE A 91 11.72 -13.27 1.76
C PHE A 91 11.71 -13.91 3.16
N MET A 92 10.99 -13.32 4.11
CA MET A 92 10.87 -13.85 5.48
C MET A 92 9.98 -15.11 5.57
N GLN A 93 9.10 -15.36 4.60
CA GLN A 93 8.28 -16.58 4.56
C GLN A 93 8.99 -17.76 3.90
N ASN A 94 9.93 -17.50 3.00
CA ASN A 94 10.65 -18.52 2.23
C ASN A 94 11.98 -18.98 2.89
N ASN A 95 12.38 -18.39 4.02
CA ASN A 95 13.54 -18.81 4.84
C ASN A 95 13.06 -19.23 6.24
#